data_AF-A0A9Q9M260-F1
#
_entry.id   AF-A0A9Q9M260-F1
#
_cell.length_a   1.000
_cell.length_b   1.000
_cell.length_c   1.000
_cell.angle_alpha   90.00
_cell.angle_beta   90.00
_cell.angle_gamma   90.00
#
_symmetry.space_group_name_H-M   'P 1'
#
loop_
_entity.id
_entity.type
_entity.pdbx_description
1 polymer ?
#
loop_
_entity_poly.entity_id
_entity_poly.type
_entity_poly.pdbx_seq_one_letter_code
_entity_poly.pdbx_strand_id
1 'polypeptide(L)'
;MRPLIVARRCRTLLDGHHRYNALHTLGADFAPCVEVDYDNPAEVEVMAWRENEVVTPELVRDAAARGEMMPPKTSRHRLKFSVPAIRVSLNDLFCGASAGPGCAGHRSEMVKP
;
A
#
# COMPACT_ATOMS: atom_id res chain seq x y z
N MET A 1 -1.85 -8.30 -10.45
CA MET A 1 -1.26 -8.05 -9.12
C MET A 1 -2.23 -7.17 -8.33
N ARG A 2 -2.35 -7.30 -7.00
CA ARG A 2 -3.07 -6.28 -6.21
C ARG A 2 -2.13 -5.10 -5.94
N PRO A 3 -2.59 -3.83 -6.05
CA PRO A 3 -1.79 -2.67 -5.69
C PRO A 3 -1.53 -2.61 -4.18
N LEU A 4 -0.46 -1.94 -3.78
CA LEU A 4 -0.21 -1.55 -2.38
C LEU A 4 -1.30 -0.56 -1.93
N ILE A 5 -1.64 -0.55 -0.65
CA ILE A 5 -2.55 0.44 -0.09
C ILE A 5 -1.76 1.41 0.77
N VAL A 6 -1.83 2.70 0.42
CA VAL A 6 -1.00 3.74 1.05
C VAL A 6 -1.91 4.84 1.59
N ALA A 7 -1.67 5.27 2.83
CA ALA A 7 -2.34 6.45 3.37
C ALA A 7 -1.85 7.71 2.64
N ARG A 8 -2.74 8.45 1.98
CA ARG A 8 -2.39 9.61 1.15
C ARG A 8 -1.54 10.64 1.88
N ARG A 9 -1.94 11.02 3.10
CA ARG A 9 -1.34 12.15 3.83
C ARG A 9 0.04 11.84 4.41
N CYS A 10 0.18 10.68 5.07
CA CYS A 10 1.40 10.30 5.79
C CYS A 10 2.25 9.28 5.02
N ARG A 11 1.80 8.84 3.84
CA ARG A 11 2.50 7.87 2.97
C ARG A 11 2.77 6.52 3.66
N THR A 12 2.03 6.22 4.73
CA THR A 12 2.12 4.96 5.47
C THR A 12 1.59 3.82 4.62
N LEU A 13 2.38 2.75 4.51
CA LEU A 13 1.94 1.50 3.89
C LEU A 13 0.94 0.80 4.81
N LEU A 14 -0.32 0.70 4.40
CA LEU A 14 -1.39 0.08 5.20
C LEU A 14 -1.54 -1.40 4.87
N ASP A 15 -1.43 -1.77 3.58
CA ASP A 15 -1.44 -3.16 3.13
C ASP A 15 -0.42 -3.38 2.00
N GLY A 16 0.18 -4.56 2.00
CA GLY A 16 1.14 -5.00 0.98
C GLY A 16 2.60 -4.98 1.41
N HIS A 17 2.91 -4.95 2.72
CA HIS A 17 4.29 -5.01 3.24
C HIS A 17 5.17 -6.09 2.59
N HIS A 18 4.67 -7.32 2.43
CA HIS A 18 5.43 -8.37 1.74
C HIS A 18 5.65 -8.07 0.25
N ARG A 19 4.67 -7.49 -0.42
CA ARG A 19 4.77 -7.12 -1.86
C ARG A 19 5.76 -5.98 -2.04
N TYR A 20 5.70 -4.98 -1.17
CA TYR A 20 6.67 -3.89 -1.10
C TYR A 20 8.08 -4.45 -0.90
N ASN A 21 8.30 -5.28 0.13
CA ASN A 21 9.62 -5.86 0.41
C ASN A 21 10.12 -6.74 -0.73
N ALA A 22 9.24 -7.51 -1.39
CA ALA A 22 9.61 -8.31 -2.56
C ALA A 22 10.06 -7.42 -3.73
N LEU A 23 9.30 -6.36 -4.07
CA LEU A 23 9.68 -5.40 -5.10
C LEU A 23 10.99 -4.69 -4.77
N HIS A 24 11.15 -4.26 -3.51
CA HIS A 24 12.36 -3.64 -3.01
C HIS A 24 13.57 -4.57 -3.13
N THR A 25 13.42 -5.84 -2.73
CA THR A 25 14.47 -6.87 -2.85
C THR A 25 14.84 -7.15 -4.31
N LEU A 26 13.87 -7.07 -5.22
CA LEU A 26 14.10 -7.22 -6.66
C LEU A 26 14.78 -5.99 -7.28
N GLY A 27 14.90 -4.87 -6.57
CA GLY A 27 15.46 -3.62 -7.10
C GLY A 27 14.49 -2.86 -8.01
N ALA A 28 13.17 -3.07 -7.86
CA ALA A 28 12.19 -2.30 -8.60
C ALA A 28 12.22 -0.83 -8.14
N ASP A 29 12.02 0.09 -9.08
CA ASP A 29 11.97 1.53 -8.83
C ASP A 29 10.59 2.02 -8.44
N PHE A 30 9.56 1.23 -8.76
CA PHE A 30 8.17 1.59 -8.53
C PHE A 30 7.34 0.42 -8.02
N ALA A 31 6.30 0.73 -7.26
CA ALA A 31 5.24 -0.18 -6.87
C ALA A 31 3.89 0.44 -7.23
N PRO A 32 2.98 -0.32 -7.87
CA PRO A 32 1.63 0.16 -8.10
C PRO A 32 0.88 0.25 -6.77
N CYS A 33 0.23 1.39 -6.52
CA CYS A 33 -0.51 1.61 -5.29
C CYS A 33 -1.88 2.25 -5.53
N VAL A 34 -2.71 2.19 -4.49
CA VAL A 34 -3.92 2.99 -4.35
C VAL A 34 -3.76 3.81 -3.08
N GLU A 35 -3.87 5.13 -3.24
CA GLU A 35 -3.91 6.04 -2.12
C GLU A 35 -5.32 6.09 -1.52
N VAL A 36 -5.40 6.12 -0.20
CA VAL A 36 -6.66 6.19 0.55
C VAL A 36 -6.62 7.31 1.58
N ASP A 37 -7.78 7.88 1.89
CA ASP A 37 -7.93 8.73 3.05
C ASP A 37 -8.06 7.87 4.31
N TYR A 38 -6.93 7.66 4.99
CA TYR A 38 -6.89 6.79 6.17
C TYR A 38 -7.64 7.36 7.37
N ASP A 39 -7.86 8.68 7.38
CA ASP A 39 -8.60 9.38 8.43
C ASP A 39 -10.13 9.34 8.17
N ASN A 40 -10.55 8.87 6.99
CA ASN A 40 -11.94 8.73 6.62
C ASN A 40 -12.46 7.31 6.95
N PRO A 41 -13.26 7.14 8.03
CA PRO A 41 -13.81 5.83 8.40
C PRO A 41 -14.81 5.29 7.37
N ALA A 42 -15.28 6.11 6.42
CA ALA A 42 -16.09 5.65 5.30
C ALA A 42 -15.25 4.95 4.21
N GLU A 43 -13.93 5.15 4.17
CA GLU A 43 -13.01 4.50 3.23
C GLU A 43 -12.26 3.33 3.87
N VAL A 44 -11.71 3.54 5.06
CA VAL A 44 -10.83 2.57 5.74
C VAL A 44 -11.26 2.38 7.19
N GLU A 45 -11.33 1.12 7.59
CA GLU A 45 -11.47 0.73 9.00
C GLU A 45 -10.24 -0.08 9.41
N VAL A 46 -9.77 0.09 10.64
CA VAL A 46 -8.66 -0.70 11.19
C VAL A 46 -9.13 -1.45 12.43
N MET A 47 -8.64 -2.68 12.55
CA MET A 47 -8.88 -3.56 13.68
C MET A 47 -7.60 -4.34 13.99
N ALA A 48 -7.50 -4.88 15.19
CA ALA A 48 -6.40 -5.79 15.51
C ALA A 48 -6.57 -7.14 14.81
N TRP A 49 -5.46 -7.82 14.52
CA TRP A 49 -5.52 -9.24 14.13
C TRP A 49 -5.73 -10.18 15.31
N ARG A 50 -5.36 -9.75 16.52
CA ARG A 50 -5.39 -10.55 17.75
C ARG A 50 -6.47 -10.00 18.67
N GLU A 51 -7.21 -10.88 19.33
CA GLU A 51 -8.36 -10.51 20.17
C GLU A 51 -7.99 -9.65 21.38
N ASN A 52 -6.77 -9.79 21.90
CA ASN A 52 -6.30 -9.07 23.09
C ASN A 52 -5.57 -7.76 22.76
N GLU A 53 -5.63 -7.29 21.52
CA GLU A 53 -4.99 -6.05 21.08
C GLU A 53 -6.06 -5.06 20.59
N VAL A 54 -5.84 -3.77 20.86
CA VAL A 54 -6.65 -2.68 20.30
C VAL A 54 -5.76 -1.87 19.37
N VAL A 55 -6.20 -1.70 18.13
CA VAL A 55 -5.49 -0.92 17.13
C VAL A 55 -6.42 0.18 16.63
N THR A 56 -5.95 1.42 16.69
CA THR A 56 -6.64 2.59 16.17
C THR A 56 -5.84 3.24 15.03
N PRO A 57 -6.47 4.05 14.17
CA PRO A 57 -5.75 4.81 13.16
C PRO A 57 -4.65 5.70 13.75
N GLU A 58 -4.90 6.30 14.92
CA GLU A 58 -3.95 7.13 15.66
C GLU A 58 -2.70 6.32 16.01
N LEU A 59 -2.85 5.12 16.58
CA LEU A 59 -1.72 4.28 16.96
C LEU A 59 -0.82 3.94 15.75
N VAL A 60 -1.45 3.63 14.61
CA VAL A 60 -0.73 3.31 13.36
C VAL A 60 -0.01 4.55 12.82
N ARG A 61 -0.66 5.72 12.81
CA ARG A 61 -0.05 6.97 12.36
C ARG A 61 1.12 7.38 13.25
N ASP A 62 0.98 7.26 14.56
CA ASP A 62 2.01 7.64 15.52
C ASP A 62 3.25 6.75 15.37
N ALA A 63 3.07 5.43 15.22
CA ALA A 63 4.18 4.51 14.94
C ALA A 63 4.87 4.88 13.61
N ALA A 64 4.10 5.15 12.55
CA ALA A 64 4.65 5.56 11.27
C ALA A 64 5.39 6.91 11.33
N ALA A 65 4.86 7.89 12.08
CA ALA A 65 5.49 9.20 12.28
C ALA A 65 6.82 9.09 13.04
N ARG A 66 6.96 8.09 13.93
CA ARG A 66 8.23 7.76 14.60
C ARG A 66 9.17 6.90 13.75
N GLY A 67 8.75 6.44 12.57
CA GLY A 67 9.52 5.50 11.76
C GLY A 67 9.63 4.10 12.38
N GLU A 68 8.72 3.75 13.28
CA GLU A 68 8.72 2.48 14.00
C GLU A 68 7.82 1.46 13.29
N MET A 69 8.30 0.22 13.18
CA MET A 69 7.45 -0.89 12.76
C MET A 69 6.72 -1.47 13.97
N MET A 70 5.40 -1.56 13.86
CA MET A 70 4.61 -2.39 14.77
C MET A 70 4.94 -3.88 14.54
N PRO A 71 4.71 -4.75 15.53
CA PRO A 71 4.88 -6.18 15.36
C PRO A 71 4.12 -6.74 14.14
N PRO A 72 4.62 -7.81 13.51
CA PRO A 72 3.95 -8.41 12.37
C PRO A 72 2.50 -8.80 12.68
N LYS A 73 1.60 -8.42 11.77
CA LYS A 73 0.16 -8.65 11.88
C LYS A 73 -0.43 -8.02 13.15
N THR A 74 -0.08 -6.78 13.47
CA THR A 74 -0.78 -6.00 14.50
C THR A 74 -2.05 -5.36 13.92
N SER A 75 -1.93 -4.59 12.83
CA SER A 75 -3.06 -3.90 12.19
C SER A 75 -3.67 -4.67 11.02
N ARG A 76 -4.99 -4.76 10.97
CA ARG A 76 -5.79 -5.28 9.86
C ARG A 76 -6.67 -4.16 9.31
N HIS A 77 -6.37 -3.72 8.09
CA HIS A 77 -7.13 -2.68 7.41
C HIS A 77 -8.21 -3.29 6.51
N ARG A 78 -9.44 -2.80 6.64
CA ARG A 78 -10.59 -3.16 5.81
C ARG A 78 -11.00 -1.95 4.98
N LEU A 79 -10.91 -2.08 3.67
CA LEU A 79 -11.39 -1.07 2.73
C LEU A 79 -12.88 -1.24 2.50
N LYS A 80 -13.62 -0.14 2.52
CA LYS A 80 -15.08 -0.10 2.30
C LYS A 80 -15.45 0.12 0.82
N PHE A 81 -14.45 0.05 -0.07
CA PHE A 81 -14.60 0.13 -1.52
C PHE A 81 -13.83 -1.00 -2.19
N SER A 82 -14.14 -1.25 -3.46
CA SER A 82 -13.42 -2.27 -4.25
C SER A 82 -12.12 -1.70 -4.79
N VAL A 83 -11.01 -2.39 -4.52
CA VAL A 83 -9.72 -2.06 -5.11
C VAL A 83 -9.71 -2.56 -6.55
N PRO A 84 -9.46 -1.68 -7.55
CA PRO A 84 -9.46 -2.08 -8.95
C PRO A 84 -8.37 -3.14 -9.20
N ALA A 85 -8.71 -4.14 -10.03
CA ALA A 85 -7.72 -5.07 -10.52
C ALA A 85 -6.81 -4.37 -11.52
N ILE A 86 -5.50 -4.49 -11.34
CA ILE A 86 -4.50 -3.93 -12.25
C ILE A 86 -3.68 -5.03 -12.93
N ARG A 87 -3.29 -4.73 -14.16
CA ARG A 87 -2.36 -5.53 -14.96
C ARG A 87 -1.20 -4.62 -15.34
N VAL A 88 -0.14 -4.69 -14.55
CA VAL A 88 1.12 -3.99 -14.79
C VAL A 88 2.20 -5.06 -14.93
N SER A 89 3.03 -4.97 -15.96
CA SER A 89 4.15 -5.91 -16.12
C SER A 89 5.17 -5.65 -15.02
N LEU A 90 5.82 -6.71 -14.53
CA LEU A 90 6.91 -6.54 -13.56
C LEU A 90 8.04 -5.68 -14.15
N ASN A 91 8.29 -5.78 -15.46
CA ASN A 91 9.31 -4.97 -16.13
C ASN A 91 8.99 -3.46 -16.07
N ASP A 92 7.71 -3.08 -16.12
CA ASP A 92 7.30 -1.66 -16.08
C ASP A 92 7.60 -1.00 -14.72
N LEU A 93 8.01 -1.79 -13.72
CA LEU A 93 8.34 -1.31 -12.39
C LEU A 93 9.82 -0.93 -12.24
N PHE A 94 10.65 -1.11 -13.27
CA PHE A 94 12.08 -0.75 -13.29
C PHE A 94 12.33 0.45 -14.21
N CYS A 95 13.17 1.39 -13.76
CA CYS A 95 13.67 2.49 -14.56
C CYS A 95 14.49 1.94 -15.73
N GLY A 96 14.10 2.28 -16.97
CA GLY A 96 14.78 1.82 -18.19
C GLY A 96 14.08 0.69 -18.93
N ALA A 97 12.94 0.17 -18.43
CA ALA A 97 12.06 -0.67 -19.22
C ALA A 97 11.42 0.16 -20.34
N SER A 98 11.81 -0.09 -21.59
CA SER A 98 11.16 0.51 -22.76
C SER A 98 9.66 0.20 -22.73
N ALA A 99 8.82 1.24 -22.80
CA ALA A 99 7.37 1.12 -22.87
C ALA A 99 6.98 0.17 -24.03
N GLY A 100 6.50 -1.02 -23.69
CA GLY A 100 5.82 -1.87 -24.66
C GLY A 100 4.52 -1.21 -25.11
N PRO A 101 4.08 -1.40 -26.37
CA PRO A 101 2.86 -0.77 -26.85
C PRO A 101 1.64 -1.49 -26.24
N GLY A 102 0.76 -0.71 -25.60
CA GLY A 102 -0.64 -1.10 -25.42
C GLY A 102 -1.13 -1.15 -23.99
N CYS A 103 -1.72 -0.04 -23.53
CA CYS A 103 -3.14 0.09 -23.19
C CYS A 103 -3.31 1.39 -22.38
N ALA A 104 -3.84 2.42 -23.03
CA ALA A 104 -4.28 3.63 -22.35
C ALA A 104 -5.45 3.29 -21.42
N GLY A 105 -5.30 3.49 -20.11
CA GLY A 105 -6.38 3.30 -19.17
C GLY A 105 -5.95 3.43 -17.72
N HIS A 106 -6.29 4.57 -17.13
CA HIS A 106 -6.23 4.90 -15.69
C HIS A 106 -4.82 5.11 -15.12
N ARG A 107 -4.50 6.38 -14.82
CA ARG A 107 -3.34 6.76 -13.98
C ARG A 107 -3.51 6.13 -12.60
N SER A 108 -2.98 4.93 -12.43
CA SER A 108 -2.73 4.37 -11.10
C SER A 108 -1.48 5.06 -10.57
N GLU A 109 -1.55 5.63 -9.38
CA GLU A 109 -0.41 6.32 -8.77
C GLU A 109 0.67 5.29 -8.39
N MET A 110 1.92 5.56 -8.76
CA MET A 110 3.08 4.70 -8.49
C MET A 110 3.90 5.32 -7.36
N VAL A 111 4.39 4.48 -6.45
CA VAL A 111 5.22 4.91 -5.32
C VAL A 111 6.57 4.25 -5.41
N LYS A 112 7.63 5.01 -5.11
CA LYS A 112 8.98 4.45 -4.98
C LYS A 112 9.03 3.52 -3.76
N PRO A 113 9.52 2.29 -3.92
CA PRO A 113 9.77 1.38 -2.82
C PRO A 113 11.03 1.76 -2.04
#